data_AF-A0A1J0R8N2-F1
#
_entry.id   AF-A0A1J0R8N2-F1
#
_cell.length_a   1.000
_cell.length_b   1.000
_cell.length_c   1.000
_cell.angle_alpha   90.00
_cell.angle_beta   90.00
_cell.angle_gamma   90.00
#
_symmetry.space_group_name_H-M   'P 1'
#
loop_
_entity.id
_entity.type
_entity.pdbx_description
1 polymer ?
#
loop_
_entity_poly.entity_id
_entity_poly.type
_entity_poly.pdbx_seq_one_letter_code
_entity_poly.pdbx_strand_id
1 'polypeptide(L)'
;MITTLCNAIVYNGSMASYFDSQLKDARKRLSDLNEDLTMLTATYEQNLWIPKAGGYALLAAVTADVRLEQRAQMQGKTKNLQRAIYVLKERAELLTAVKQPRVKSLAVGNAAFNTDADPDCISTSADKTCAVTLKLTTDDAVKCDKAAITNTNLGKAGEEVDKLTKLKTTATAAFTNNPIPVAVHVAGNSGNNDGAVIGKGARINNAEEFSGATNGFRVPMPPVIPPITAPTKTPITQNDNVGGKCVDKTANPHLIITAKSIGHAVCEARKVELIQEWRHTQLSTEELINDTIAQTYAQLIVHLDMKAGVDENSLKAAVRTPLGK
;
A
#
# COMPACT_ATOMS: atom_id res chain seq x y z
N MET A 1 2.60 17.42 -4.67
CA MET A 1 1.25 17.59 -4.07
C MET A 1 0.33 16.48 -4.58
N ILE A 2 -0.38 15.76 -3.71
CA ILE A 2 -1.31 14.68 -4.12
C ILE A 2 -2.70 15.28 -4.33
N THR A 3 -3.14 15.47 -5.56
CA THR A 3 -4.44 16.12 -5.89
C THR A 3 -5.36 15.23 -6.72
N THR A 4 -4.82 14.18 -7.34
CA THR A 4 -5.54 13.28 -8.23
C THR A 4 -5.39 11.82 -7.78
N LEU A 5 -6.22 10.93 -8.34
CA LEU A 5 -6.10 9.48 -8.17
C LEU A 5 -4.73 8.97 -8.65
N CYS A 6 -4.20 9.50 -9.75
CA CYS A 6 -2.87 9.13 -10.24
C CYS A 6 -1.76 9.49 -9.26
N ASN A 7 -1.83 10.69 -8.67
CA ASN A 7 -0.84 11.08 -7.67
C ASN A 7 -0.90 10.14 -6.46
N ALA A 8 -2.09 9.68 -6.07
CA ALA A 8 -2.26 8.71 -4.99
C ALA A 8 -1.71 7.32 -5.36
N ILE A 9 -1.88 6.85 -6.60
CA ILE A 9 -1.30 5.58 -7.08
C ILE A 9 0.22 5.63 -7.01
N VAL A 10 0.83 6.67 -7.59
CA VAL A 10 2.29 6.85 -7.60
C VAL A 10 2.82 6.97 -6.17
N TYR A 11 2.16 7.76 -5.33
CA TYR A 11 2.54 7.94 -3.93
C TYR A 11 2.56 6.62 -3.13
N ASN A 12 1.50 5.81 -3.26
CA ASN A 12 1.46 4.49 -2.60
C ASN A 12 2.56 3.55 -3.13
N GLY A 13 2.78 3.55 -4.46
CA GLY A 13 3.84 2.76 -5.09
C GLY A 13 5.23 3.17 -4.59
N SER A 14 5.53 4.47 -4.51
CA SER A 14 6.82 4.98 -4.03
C SER A 14 7.08 4.64 -2.57
N MET A 15 6.09 4.76 -1.68
CA MET A 15 6.22 4.32 -0.29
C MET A 15 6.43 2.81 -0.17
N ALA A 16 5.73 2.01 -1.00
CA ALA A 16 5.92 0.56 -1.01
C ALA A 16 7.34 0.20 -1.46
N SER A 17 7.86 0.84 -2.50
CA SER A 17 9.23 0.64 -2.98
C SER A 17 10.28 1.01 -1.95
N TYR A 18 10.06 2.08 -1.17
CA TYR A 18 10.97 2.48 -0.10
C TYR A 18 11.05 1.45 1.04
N PHE A 19 9.91 0.93 1.51
CA PHE A 19 9.95 -0.14 2.50
C PHE A 19 10.52 -1.46 1.93
N ASP A 20 10.28 -1.73 0.64
CA ASP A 20 10.84 -2.89 -0.05
C ASP A 20 12.37 -2.79 -0.20
N SER A 21 12.92 -1.60 -0.46
CA SER A 21 14.37 -1.40 -0.53
C SER A 21 15.03 -1.63 0.84
N GLN A 22 14.46 -1.09 1.93
CA GLN A 22 14.97 -1.36 3.28
C GLN A 22 15.02 -2.86 3.61
N LEU A 23 13.97 -3.60 3.25
CA LEU A 23 13.95 -5.06 3.43
C LEU A 23 14.99 -5.78 2.56
N LYS A 24 15.17 -5.34 1.31
CA LYS A 24 16.16 -5.91 0.40
C LYS A 24 17.57 -5.65 0.89
N ASP A 25 17.87 -4.45 1.36
CA ASP A 25 19.19 -4.08 1.87
C ASP A 25 19.53 -4.89 3.12
N ALA A 26 18.61 -5.02 4.08
CA ALA A 26 18.81 -5.87 5.26
C ALA A 26 19.00 -7.36 4.92
N ARG A 27 18.23 -7.89 3.95
CA ARG A 27 18.40 -9.28 3.47
C ARG A 27 19.73 -9.47 2.79
N LYS A 28 20.15 -8.51 1.95
CA LYS A 28 21.44 -8.52 1.29
C LYS A 28 22.56 -8.49 2.32
N ARG A 29 22.47 -7.63 3.33
CA ARG A 29 23.47 -7.56 4.41
C ARG A 29 23.60 -8.88 5.15
N LEU A 30 22.49 -9.52 5.49
CA LEU A 30 22.53 -10.84 6.13
C LEU A 30 23.14 -11.90 5.20
N SER A 31 22.86 -11.85 3.90
CA SER A 31 23.48 -12.75 2.91
C SER A 31 25.00 -12.55 2.85
N ASP A 32 25.44 -11.30 2.73
CA ASP A 32 26.85 -10.92 2.69
C ASP A 32 27.59 -11.37 3.97
N LEU A 33 26.99 -11.23 5.15
CA LEU A 33 27.56 -11.69 6.43
C LEU A 33 27.67 -13.23 6.51
N ASN A 34 26.74 -13.96 5.90
CA ASN A 34 26.83 -15.43 5.81
C ASN A 34 27.97 -15.87 4.89
N GLU A 35 28.16 -15.17 3.77
CA GLU A 35 29.25 -15.41 2.84
C GLU A 35 30.61 -15.15 3.49
N ASP A 36 30.74 -13.99 4.16
CA ASP A 36 31.94 -13.63 4.92
C ASP A 36 32.28 -14.70 5.96
N LEU A 37 31.30 -15.12 6.77
CA LEU A 37 31.52 -16.14 7.79
C LEU A 37 31.99 -17.48 7.18
N THR A 38 31.34 -17.92 6.11
CA THR A 38 31.69 -19.19 5.44
C THR A 38 33.13 -19.14 4.91
N MET A 39 33.48 -18.04 4.25
CA MET A 39 34.83 -17.81 3.74
C MET A 39 35.86 -17.77 4.87
N LEU A 40 35.59 -17.04 5.95
CA LEU A 40 36.50 -16.89 7.08
C LEU A 40 36.72 -18.22 7.82
N THR A 41 35.67 -19.01 8.06
CA THR A 41 35.79 -20.33 8.69
C THR A 41 36.59 -21.29 7.82
N ALA A 42 36.31 -21.37 6.50
CA ALA A 42 37.08 -22.22 5.60
C ALA A 42 38.55 -21.79 5.53
N THR A 43 38.81 -20.48 5.50
CA THR A 43 40.18 -19.95 5.46
C THR A 43 40.91 -20.22 6.78
N TYR A 44 40.23 -20.10 7.93
CA TYR A 44 40.77 -20.47 9.22
C TYR A 44 41.20 -21.95 9.24
N GLU A 45 40.33 -22.86 8.83
CA GLU A 45 40.61 -24.31 8.79
C GLU A 45 41.80 -24.65 7.88
N GLN A 46 41.90 -24.02 6.71
CA GLN A 46 43.03 -24.21 5.78
C GLN A 46 44.35 -23.69 6.33
N ASN A 47 44.33 -22.77 7.30
CA ASN A 47 45.49 -22.04 7.77
C ASN A 47 45.81 -22.30 9.25
N LEU A 48 45.23 -23.33 9.88
CA LEU A 48 45.38 -23.64 11.32
C LEU A 48 46.83 -23.63 11.84
N TRP A 49 47.80 -23.96 10.98
CA TRP A 49 49.21 -24.09 11.33
C TRP A 49 50.07 -22.85 11.03
N ILE A 50 49.48 -21.77 10.51
CA ILE A 50 50.20 -20.52 10.23
C ILE A 50 49.72 -19.38 11.14
N PRO A 51 50.59 -18.39 11.44
CA PRO A 51 50.25 -17.30 12.37
C PRO A 51 48.99 -16.50 12.02
N LYS A 52 48.57 -16.48 10.74
CA LYS A 52 47.36 -15.77 10.29
C LYS A 52 46.05 -16.42 10.72
N ALA A 53 46.06 -17.65 11.24
CA ALA A 53 44.85 -18.36 11.68
C ALA A 53 44.06 -17.56 12.73
N GLY A 54 44.75 -16.93 13.69
CA GLY A 54 44.12 -16.15 14.74
C GLY A 54 43.27 -14.99 14.20
N GLY A 55 43.75 -14.30 13.17
CA GLY A 55 43.04 -13.19 12.54
C GLY A 55 41.75 -13.65 11.83
N TYR A 56 41.81 -14.79 11.14
CA TYR A 56 40.60 -15.38 10.54
C TYR A 56 39.60 -15.85 11.59
N ALA A 57 40.07 -16.45 12.69
CA ALA A 57 39.22 -16.85 13.82
C ALA A 57 38.54 -15.64 14.46
N LEU A 58 39.28 -14.55 14.69
CA LEU A 58 38.74 -13.31 15.23
C LEU A 58 37.65 -12.73 14.32
N LEU A 59 37.95 -12.55 13.03
CA LEU A 59 36.99 -12.03 12.07
C LEU A 59 35.76 -12.95 11.94
N ALA A 60 35.93 -14.27 11.99
CA ALA A 60 34.82 -15.22 11.94
C ALA A 60 33.92 -15.08 13.18
N ALA A 61 34.51 -14.97 14.38
CA ALA A 61 33.76 -14.83 15.62
C ALA A 61 32.93 -13.55 15.64
N VAL A 62 33.54 -12.41 15.31
CA VAL A 62 32.85 -11.12 15.27
C VAL A 62 31.77 -11.09 14.18
N THR A 63 32.06 -11.65 12.99
CA THR A 63 31.07 -11.76 11.90
C THR A 63 29.89 -12.64 12.30
N ALA A 64 30.13 -13.72 13.04
CA ALA A 64 29.08 -14.61 13.52
C ALA A 64 28.13 -13.90 14.49
N ASP A 65 28.67 -13.05 15.36
CA ASP A 65 27.92 -12.28 16.35
C ASP A 65 27.00 -11.24 15.68
N VAL A 66 27.56 -10.34 14.86
CA VAL A 66 26.76 -9.32 14.17
C VAL A 66 25.77 -9.92 13.17
N ARG A 67 26.05 -11.11 12.60
CA ARG A 67 25.07 -11.86 11.82
C ARG A 67 23.86 -12.28 12.67
N LEU A 68 24.08 -12.74 13.90
CA LEU A 68 23.00 -13.09 14.80
C LEU A 68 22.17 -11.85 15.17
N GLU A 69 22.82 -10.71 15.42
CA GLU A 69 22.16 -9.43 15.67
C GLU A 69 21.32 -8.98 14.47
N GLN A 70 21.89 -8.98 13.26
CA GLN A 70 21.18 -8.66 12.02
C GLN A 70 19.95 -9.56 11.84
N ARG A 71 20.10 -10.86 12.10
CA ARG A 71 19.00 -11.83 12.04
C ARG A 71 17.93 -11.54 13.10
N ALA A 72 18.32 -11.25 14.33
CA ALA A 72 17.42 -10.92 15.42
C ALA A 72 16.62 -9.64 15.11
N GLN A 73 17.26 -8.61 14.56
CA GLN A 73 16.57 -7.40 14.10
C GLN A 73 15.55 -7.71 13.01
N MET A 74 15.89 -8.61 12.08
CA MET A 74 14.96 -9.02 11.03
C MET A 74 13.79 -9.88 11.57
N GLN A 75 14.00 -10.63 12.64
CA GLN A 75 12.98 -11.44 13.30
C GLN A 75 11.99 -10.53 14.05
N GLY A 76 10.76 -10.46 13.54
CA GLY A 76 9.68 -9.65 14.14
C GLY A 76 9.48 -8.30 13.46
N LYS A 77 10.55 -7.52 13.23
CA LYS A 77 10.44 -6.19 12.60
C LYS A 77 10.03 -6.25 11.12
N THR A 78 10.48 -7.28 10.39
CA THR A 78 10.21 -7.42 8.95
C THR A 78 8.73 -7.61 8.61
N LYS A 79 7.92 -8.16 9.55
CA LYS A 79 6.48 -8.37 9.35
C LYS A 79 5.73 -7.06 9.13
N ASN A 80 6.08 -6.01 9.89
CA ASN A 80 5.44 -4.70 9.77
C ASN A 80 5.76 -4.04 8.43
N LEU A 81 7.03 -4.10 7.99
CA LEU A 81 7.44 -3.63 6.66
C LEU A 81 6.73 -4.39 5.54
N GLN A 82 6.72 -5.73 5.59
CA GLN A 82 6.03 -6.56 4.60
C GLN A 82 4.54 -6.24 4.52
N ARG A 83 3.88 -6.06 5.67
CA ARG A 83 2.47 -5.68 5.73
C ARG A 83 2.23 -4.31 5.12
N ALA A 84 3.07 -3.32 5.39
CA ALA A 84 2.95 -2.00 4.76
C ALA A 84 3.13 -2.08 3.24
N ILE A 85 4.14 -2.81 2.76
CA ILE A 85 4.37 -3.02 1.32
C ILE A 85 3.12 -3.62 0.66
N TYR A 86 2.56 -4.67 1.25
CA TYR A 86 1.36 -5.33 0.75
C TYR A 86 0.15 -4.38 0.71
N VAL A 87 -0.15 -3.73 1.84
CA VAL A 87 -1.30 -2.81 1.95
C VAL A 87 -1.19 -1.64 0.98
N LEU A 88 0.02 -1.10 0.77
CA LEU A 88 0.26 -0.01 -0.16
C LEU A 88 0.12 -0.44 -1.64
N LYS A 89 0.65 -1.62 -1.99
CA LYS A 89 0.51 -2.18 -3.34
C LYS A 89 -0.94 -2.49 -3.68
N GLU A 90 -1.65 -3.21 -2.80
CA GLU A 90 -3.08 -3.49 -2.98
C GLU A 90 -3.89 -2.21 -3.08
N ARG A 91 -3.57 -1.19 -2.28
CA ARG A 91 -4.25 0.10 -2.39
C ARG A 91 -4.04 0.73 -3.76
N ALA A 92 -2.82 0.70 -4.29
CA ALA A 92 -2.51 1.24 -5.61
C ALA A 92 -3.28 0.50 -6.73
N GLU A 93 -3.42 -0.82 -6.60
CA GLU A 93 -4.22 -1.65 -7.51
C GLU A 93 -5.71 -1.33 -7.42
N LEU A 94 -6.27 -1.23 -6.20
CA LEU A 94 -7.66 -0.81 -5.99
C LEU A 94 -7.92 0.57 -6.59
N LEU A 95 -7.00 1.53 -6.43
CA LEU A 95 -7.11 2.86 -7.04
C LEU A 95 -7.08 2.81 -8.57
N THR A 96 -6.38 1.83 -9.15
CA THR A 96 -6.36 1.58 -10.59
C THR A 96 -7.68 0.96 -11.05
N ALA A 97 -8.27 0.05 -10.28
CA ALA A 97 -9.60 -0.50 -10.55
C ALA A 97 -10.69 0.59 -10.52
N VAL A 98 -10.60 1.54 -9.58
CA VAL A 98 -11.51 2.69 -9.50
C VAL A 98 -11.41 3.63 -10.72
N LYS A 99 -10.34 3.54 -11.52
CA LYS A 99 -10.19 4.29 -12.78
C LYS A 99 -10.82 3.62 -13.99
N GLN A 100 -11.31 2.38 -13.87
CA GLN A 100 -12.09 1.77 -14.94
C GLN A 100 -13.31 2.65 -15.26
N PRO A 101 -13.82 2.62 -16.51
CA PRO A 101 -14.94 3.45 -16.93
C PRO A 101 -16.10 3.33 -15.95
N ARG A 102 -16.30 4.37 -15.15
CA ARG A 102 -17.33 4.41 -14.13
C ARG A 102 -18.58 5.02 -14.74
N VAL A 103 -19.74 4.47 -14.43
CA VAL A 103 -21.02 5.08 -14.81
C VAL A 103 -21.07 6.48 -14.22
N LYS A 104 -21.16 7.49 -15.09
CA LYS A 104 -21.27 8.90 -14.74
C LYS A 104 -22.73 9.32 -14.66
N SER A 105 -23.52 8.90 -15.64
CA SER A 105 -24.95 9.17 -15.68
C SER A 105 -25.68 8.12 -16.50
N LEU A 106 -26.98 8.03 -16.28
CA LEU A 106 -27.90 7.25 -17.10
C LEU A 106 -28.64 8.23 -18.01
N ALA A 107 -28.55 8.02 -19.32
CA ALA A 107 -29.39 8.71 -20.28
C ALA A 107 -30.68 7.92 -20.50
N VAL A 108 -31.82 8.59 -20.35
CA VAL A 108 -33.12 7.96 -20.58
C VAL A 108 -33.44 7.96 -22.07
N GLY A 109 -33.72 6.78 -22.63
CA GLY A 109 -34.17 6.57 -24.00
C GLY A 109 -35.66 6.82 -24.19
N ASN A 110 -36.16 6.61 -25.40
CA ASN A 110 -37.59 6.69 -25.67
C ASN A 110 -38.31 5.50 -25.03
N ALA A 111 -39.54 5.73 -24.56
CA ALA A 111 -40.40 4.67 -24.05
C ALA A 111 -40.98 3.86 -25.22
N ALA A 112 -40.90 2.53 -25.16
CA ALA A 112 -41.41 1.64 -26.20
C ALA A 112 -42.41 0.66 -25.61
N PHE A 113 -43.49 0.40 -26.35
CA PHE A 113 -44.46 -0.62 -25.95
C PHE A 113 -43.86 -1.99 -26.28
N ASN A 114 -43.91 -2.90 -25.31
CA ASN A 114 -43.52 -4.28 -25.53
C ASN A 114 -44.73 -5.19 -25.26
N THR A 115 -45.06 -6.00 -26.26
CA THR A 115 -46.14 -7.00 -26.22
C THR A 115 -45.64 -8.38 -25.83
N ASP A 116 -44.32 -8.56 -25.74
CA ASP A 116 -43.73 -9.83 -25.36
C ASP A 116 -44.05 -10.13 -23.90
N ALA A 117 -44.36 -11.40 -23.63
CA ALA A 117 -44.56 -11.88 -22.27
C ALA A 117 -43.25 -11.76 -21.50
N ASP A 118 -43.25 -10.93 -20.44
CA ASP A 118 -42.10 -10.74 -19.57
C ASP A 118 -42.32 -11.52 -18.26
N PRO A 119 -41.45 -12.49 -17.92
CA PRO A 119 -41.60 -13.32 -16.73
C PRO A 119 -41.51 -12.55 -15.41
N ASP A 120 -41.00 -11.31 -15.40
CA ASP A 120 -40.89 -10.46 -14.22
C ASP A 120 -42.08 -9.49 -14.05
N CYS A 121 -43.16 -9.68 -14.83
CA CYS A 121 -44.39 -8.90 -14.71
C CYS A 121 -45.23 -9.26 -13.48
N ILE A 122 -46.05 -8.30 -13.04
CA ILE A 122 -46.85 -8.38 -11.81
C ILE A 122 -48.08 -9.29 -12.00
N SER A 123 -48.49 -9.59 -13.24
CA SER A 123 -49.60 -10.48 -13.55
C SER A 123 -49.24 -11.58 -14.56
N THR A 124 -49.91 -12.73 -14.44
CA THR A 124 -49.79 -13.88 -15.35
C THR A 124 -50.70 -13.78 -16.58
N SER A 125 -51.52 -12.73 -16.66
CA SER A 125 -52.32 -12.40 -17.85
C SER A 125 -51.55 -11.44 -18.76
N ALA A 126 -52.04 -11.18 -19.98
CA ALA A 126 -51.35 -10.41 -21.03
C ALA A 126 -51.02 -8.96 -20.62
N ASP A 127 -50.01 -8.80 -19.78
CA ASP A 127 -49.53 -7.52 -19.30
C ASP A 127 -48.93 -6.73 -20.47
N LYS A 128 -49.43 -5.53 -20.63
CA LYS A 128 -48.90 -4.56 -21.58
C LYS A 128 -47.73 -3.86 -20.91
N THR A 129 -46.50 -4.14 -21.35
CA THR A 129 -45.33 -3.52 -20.74
C THR A 129 -44.91 -2.27 -21.51
N CYS A 130 -44.35 -1.31 -20.78
CA CYS A 130 -43.56 -0.27 -21.42
C CYS A 130 -42.11 -0.31 -20.96
N ALA A 131 -41.24 -0.55 -21.93
CA ALA A 131 -39.80 -0.56 -21.73
C ALA A 131 -39.24 0.85 -21.91
N VAL A 132 -38.44 1.30 -20.94
CA VAL A 132 -37.60 2.49 -21.08
C VAL A 132 -36.14 2.05 -21.05
N THR A 133 -35.41 2.28 -22.15
CA THR A 133 -33.98 1.95 -22.19
C THR A 133 -33.17 3.00 -21.43
N LEU A 134 -32.38 2.57 -20.45
CA LEU A 134 -31.37 3.40 -19.80
C LEU A 134 -30.02 3.17 -20.46
N LYS A 135 -29.45 4.20 -21.08
CA LYS A 135 -28.12 4.15 -21.68
C LYS A 135 -27.08 4.62 -20.67
N LEU A 136 -26.12 3.77 -20.36
CA LEU A 136 -25.00 4.11 -19.50
C LEU A 136 -24.09 5.09 -20.23
N THR A 137 -23.77 6.20 -19.57
CA THR A 137 -22.63 7.04 -19.95
C THR A 137 -21.53 6.81 -18.94
N THR A 138 -20.32 6.55 -19.41
CA THR A 138 -19.16 6.32 -18.55
C THR A 138 -18.22 7.50 -18.61
N ASP A 139 -17.47 7.71 -17.52
CA ASP A 139 -16.26 8.52 -17.59
C ASP A 139 -15.28 7.87 -18.60
N ASP A 140 -14.52 8.68 -19.32
CA ASP A 140 -13.42 8.18 -20.15
C ASP A 140 -12.41 7.44 -19.27
N ALA A 141 -11.80 6.37 -19.79
CA ALA A 141 -10.72 5.69 -19.10
C ALA A 141 -9.54 6.67 -18.93
N VAL A 142 -9.40 7.25 -17.74
CA VAL A 142 -8.31 8.18 -17.46
C VAL A 142 -7.02 7.39 -17.31
N LYS A 143 -6.21 7.32 -18.36
CA LYS A 143 -4.81 6.91 -18.25
C LYS A 143 -4.09 7.86 -17.30
N CYS A 144 -3.17 7.34 -16.48
CA CYS A 144 -2.33 8.25 -15.71
C CYS A 144 -1.32 8.92 -16.64
N ASP A 145 -1.42 10.24 -16.76
CA ASP A 145 -0.49 11.03 -17.55
C ASP A 145 0.94 10.81 -17.06
N LYS A 146 1.90 10.77 -17.99
CA LYS A 146 3.32 10.64 -17.66
C LYS A 146 3.78 11.67 -16.63
N ALA A 147 3.22 12.88 -16.65
CA ALA A 147 3.53 13.94 -15.69
C ALA A 147 3.21 13.59 -14.22
N ALA A 148 2.17 12.78 -13.98
CA ALA A 148 1.87 12.27 -12.64
C ALA A 148 2.89 11.21 -12.20
N ILE A 149 3.41 10.43 -13.16
CA ILE A 149 4.37 9.35 -12.96
C ILE A 149 5.79 9.90 -12.74
N THR A 150 6.15 11.02 -13.37
CA THR A 150 7.48 11.66 -13.27
C THR A 150 7.58 12.71 -12.17
N ASN A 151 6.57 12.86 -11.31
CA ASN A 151 6.63 13.82 -10.21
C ASN A 151 7.66 13.36 -9.17
N THR A 152 8.84 13.97 -9.21
CA THR A 152 9.98 13.64 -8.33
C THR A 152 9.65 13.75 -6.84
N ASN A 153 8.79 14.70 -6.45
CA ASN A 153 8.35 14.86 -5.07
C ASN A 153 7.45 13.70 -4.60
N LEU A 154 6.68 13.08 -5.51
CA LEU A 154 5.95 11.85 -5.17
C LEU A 154 6.87 10.63 -5.14
N GLY A 155 7.90 10.61 -6.00
CA GLY A 155 8.94 9.59 -6.00
C GLY A 155 9.70 9.47 -4.67
N LYS A 156 9.89 10.60 -3.97
CA LYS A 156 10.58 10.68 -2.67
C LYS A 156 9.69 10.50 -1.45
N ALA A 157 8.43 10.13 -1.64
CA ALA A 157 7.46 9.97 -0.55
C ALA A 157 7.93 9.08 0.61
N GLY A 158 8.72 8.05 0.29
CA GLY A 158 9.31 7.17 1.30
C GLY A 158 10.36 7.85 2.18
N GLU A 159 11.18 8.75 1.62
CA GLU A 159 12.24 9.47 2.35
C GLU A 159 11.66 10.43 3.40
N GLU A 160 10.42 10.89 3.20
CA GLU A 160 9.75 11.80 4.13
C GLU A 160 8.84 11.08 5.14
N VAL A 161 8.77 9.74 5.10
CA VAL A 161 7.81 8.97 5.90
C VAL A 161 7.95 9.21 7.40
N ASP A 162 9.18 9.45 7.86
CA ASP A 162 9.49 9.72 9.27
C ASP A 162 8.89 11.02 9.77
N LYS A 163 8.58 11.96 8.88
CA LYS A 163 8.03 13.28 9.20
C LYS A 163 6.51 13.34 9.07
N LEU A 164 5.87 12.27 8.60
CA LEU A 164 4.43 12.27 8.32
C LEU A 164 3.60 12.14 9.59
N THR A 165 2.59 13.00 9.72
CA THR A 165 1.51 12.88 10.70
C THR A 165 0.19 12.47 10.04
N LYS A 166 0.06 12.78 8.74
CA LYS A 166 -1.12 12.48 7.91
C LYS A 166 -0.69 11.97 6.55
N LEU A 167 -1.40 10.98 6.03
CA LEU A 167 -1.29 10.54 4.64
C LEU A 167 -2.39 11.18 3.81
N LYS A 168 -2.05 11.70 2.64
CA LYS A 168 -3.05 12.17 1.69
C LYS A 168 -3.48 11.00 0.80
N THR A 169 -4.69 10.50 1.00
CA THR A 169 -5.19 9.29 0.34
C THR A 169 -6.65 9.47 -0.08
N THR A 170 -7.06 8.76 -1.12
CA THR A 170 -8.47 8.73 -1.54
C THR A 170 -9.31 8.13 -0.42
N ALA A 171 -10.47 8.73 -0.13
CA ALA A 171 -11.38 8.23 0.89
C ALA A 171 -11.91 6.82 0.54
N THR A 172 -12.23 6.03 1.56
CA THR A 172 -12.81 4.67 1.38
C THR A 172 -14.15 4.71 0.63
N ALA A 173 -14.94 5.78 0.78
CA ALA A 173 -16.20 5.96 0.07
C ALA A 173 -16.04 6.06 -1.47
N ALA A 174 -14.83 6.28 -1.99
CA ALA A 174 -14.59 6.23 -3.43
C ALA A 174 -14.67 4.81 -4.03
N PHE A 175 -14.65 3.78 -3.17
CA PHE A 175 -14.64 2.36 -3.55
C PHE A 175 -16.01 1.70 -3.37
N THR A 176 -16.99 2.43 -2.85
CA THR A 176 -18.35 1.94 -2.66
C THR A 176 -19.19 2.24 -3.89
N ASN A 177 -19.97 1.25 -4.33
CA ASN A 177 -20.96 1.45 -5.38
C ASN A 177 -22.06 2.38 -4.85
N ASN A 178 -22.25 3.52 -5.49
CA ASN A 178 -23.38 4.39 -5.17
C ASN A 178 -24.61 3.85 -5.92
N PRO A 179 -25.69 3.46 -5.22
CA PRO A 179 -26.92 3.08 -5.88
C PRO A 179 -27.45 4.28 -6.68
N ILE A 180 -27.96 4.03 -7.89
CA ILE A 180 -28.60 5.05 -8.72
C ILE A 180 -30.11 4.91 -8.52
N PRO A 181 -30.76 5.81 -7.77
CA PRO A 181 -32.21 5.76 -7.65
C PRO A 181 -32.83 6.12 -9.00
N VAL A 182 -33.69 5.23 -9.51
CA VAL A 182 -34.52 5.48 -10.68
C VAL A 182 -35.95 5.65 -10.19
N ALA A 183 -36.44 6.88 -10.21
CA ALA A 183 -37.84 7.16 -9.88
C ALA A 183 -38.73 6.76 -11.06
N VAL A 184 -39.89 6.17 -10.78
CA VAL A 184 -40.94 5.95 -11.77
C VAL A 184 -42.16 6.71 -11.30
N HIS A 185 -42.61 7.67 -12.10
CA HIS A 185 -43.83 8.41 -11.84
C HIS A 185 -44.96 7.83 -12.66
N VAL A 186 -46.11 7.64 -12.02
CA VAL A 186 -47.34 7.18 -12.67
C VAL A 186 -48.43 8.21 -12.35
N ALA A 187 -49.22 8.55 -13.35
CA ALA A 187 -50.41 9.39 -13.23
C ALA A 187 -51.62 8.61 -13.70
N GLY A 188 -52.76 8.83 -13.02
CA GLY A 188 -54.06 8.30 -13.44
C GLY A 188 -54.22 6.77 -13.30
N ASN A 189 -55.14 6.19 -14.08
CA ASN A 189 -55.43 4.76 -14.08
C ASN A 189 -54.56 4.01 -15.10
N SER A 190 -53.73 3.08 -14.63
CA SER A 190 -52.75 2.36 -15.46
C SER A 190 -53.36 1.41 -16.48
N GLY A 191 -54.64 1.04 -16.35
CA GLY A 191 -55.33 0.11 -17.25
C GLY A 191 -55.51 0.59 -18.69
N ASN A 192 -55.47 1.91 -18.94
CA ASN A 192 -55.73 2.53 -20.24
C ASN A 192 -54.56 3.41 -20.73
N ASN A 193 -53.32 3.01 -20.47
CA ASN A 193 -52.13 3.72 -20.96
C ASN A 193 -51.76 3.29 -22.39
N ASP A 194 -52.64 3.55 -23.36
CA ASP A 194 -52.39 3.38 -24.80
C ASP A 194 -51.83 4.65 -25.47
N GLY A 195 -51.48 5.66 -24.65
CA GLY A 195 -51.01 6.97 -25.08
C GLY A 195 -49.71 6.98 -25.90
N ALA A 196 -49.50 8.07 -26.64
CA ALA A 196 -48.34 8.28 -27.49
C ALA A 196 -47.04 8.42 -26.68
N VAL A 197 -45.91 8.14 -27.34
CA VAL A 197 -44.58 8.39 -26.78
C VAL A 197 -44.31 9.88 -26.89
N ILE A 198 -44.12 10.55 -25.75
CA ILE A 198 -43.83 11.98 -25.71
C ILE A 198 -42.53 12.20 -24.96
N GLY A 199 -41.50 12.61 -25.71
CA GLY A 199 -40.16 12.80 -25.16
C GLY A 199 -39.48 11.52 -24.65
N LYS A 200 -38.39 11.72 -23.89
CA LYS A 200 -37.58 10.63 -23.35
C LYS A 200 -38.21 10.06 -22.07
N GLY A 201 -38.35 8.73 -22.02
CA GLY A 201 -38.76 8.00 -20.82
C GLY A 201 -40.22 8.08 -20.42
N ALA A 202 -41.10 8.61 -21.27
CA ALA A 202 -42.51 8.79 -20.92
C ALA A 202 -43.45 8.29 -22.02
N ARG A 203 -44.59 7.72 -21.59
CA ARG A 203 -45.82 7.67 -22.39
C ARG A 203 -46.96 8.28 -21.61
N ILE A 204 -47.73 9.08 -22.30
CA ILE A 204 -48.87 9.80 -21.74
C ILE A 204 -50.03 9.77 -22.74
N ASN A 205 -51.25 9.75 -22.23
CA ASN A 205 -52.44 9.85 -23.07
C ASN A 205 -52.84 11.32 -23.30
N ASN A 206 -53.47 11.59 -24.44
CA ASN A 206 -54.30 12.77 -24.69
C ASN A 206 -53.67 14.14 -24.35
N ALA A 207 -52.36 14.30 -24.54
CA ALA A 207 -51.66 15.56 -24.35
C ALA A 207 -50.44 15.63 -25.26
N GLU A 208 -49.99 16.82 -25.64
CA GLU A 208 -48.74 17.04 -26.40
C GLU A 208 -47.55 17.35 -25.47
N GLU A 209 -47.82 17.64 -24.19
CA GLU A 209 -46.85 17.97 -23.16
C GLU A 209 -47.14 17.23 -21.85
N PHE A 210 -46.11 17.08 -21.00
CA PHE A 210 -46.21 16.32 -19.74
C PHE A 210 -47.25 16.85 -18.75
N SER A 211 -47.42 18.18 -18.69
CA SER A 211 -48.32 18.85 -17.73
C SER A 211 -49.80 18.63 -18.05
N GLY A 212 -50.16 18.30 -19.29
CA GLY A 212 -51.54 18.10 -19.74
C GLY A 212 -52.02 16.64 -19.65
N ALA A 213 -51.13 15.70 -19.32
CA ALA A 213 -51.45 14.28 -19.27
C ALA A 213 -52.38 13.93 -18.11
N THR A 214 -53.42 13.13 -18.37
CA THR A 214 -54.34 12.62 -17.33
C THR A 214 -53.96 11.23 -16.84
N ASN A 215 -53.38 10.41 -17.72
CA ASN A 215 -52.83 9.09 -17.43
C ASN A 215 -51.45 8.92 -18.10
N GLY A 216 -50.57 8.16 -17.47
CA GLY A 216 -49.30 7.78 -18.08
C GLY A 216 -48.24 7.42 -17.07
N PHE A 217 -47.05 7.12 -17.58
CA PHE A 217 -45.86 6.89 -16.77
C PHE A 217 -44.68 7.67 -17.32
N ARG A 218 -43.76 8.01 -16.42
CA ARG A 218 -42.52 8.68 -16.75
C ARG A 218 -41.39 8.19 -15.87
N VAL A 219 -40.29 7.83 -16.52
CA VAL A 219 -38.97 7.71 -15.90
C VAL A 219 -38.24 9.03 -16.17
N PRO A 220 -38.06 9.90 -15.16
CA PRO A 220 -37.31 11.13 -15.32
C PRO A 220 -35.81 10.80 -15.44
N MET A 221 -35.00 11.78 -15.87
CA MET A 221 -33.56 11.60 -15.94
C MET A 221 -33.00 11.27 -14.54
N PRO A 222 -32.32 10.14 -14.34
CA PRO A 222 -31.68 9.83 -13.07
C PRO A 222 -30.62 10.87 -12.71
N PRO A 223 -30.30 11.03 -11.42
CA PRO A 223 -29.27 11.98 -10.99
C PRO A 223 -27.89 11.59 -11.55
N VAL A 224 -27.07 12.61 -11.83
CA VAL A 224 -25.66 12.42 -12.20
C VAL A 224 -24.89 11.94 -10.99
N ILE A 225 -24.07 10.89 -11.16
CA ILE A 225 -23.21 10.39 -10.09
C ILE A 225 -22.05 11.38 -9.90
N PRO A 226 -21.80 11.86 -8.67
CA PRO A 226 -20.69 12.78 -8.40
C PRO A 226 -19.33 12.19 -8.81
N PRO A 227 -18.40 13.02 -9.30
CA PRO A 227 -17.03 12.60 -9.53
C PRO A 227 -16.39 12.13 -8.22
N ILE A 228 -15.37 11.27 -8.33
CA ILE A 228 -14.59 10.87 -7.16
C ILE A 228 -13.90 12.11 -6.60
N THR A 229 -14.14 12.37 -5.31
CA THR A 229 -13.54 13.50 -4.60
C THR A 229 -12.02 13.36 -4.52
N ALA A 230 -11.32 14.49 -4.55
CA ALA A 230 -9.87 14.53 -4.41
C ALA A 230 -9.38 13.85 -3.11
N PRO A 231 -8.14 13.32 -3.09
CA PRO A 231 -7.55 12.72 -1.90
C PRO A 231 -7.57 13.65 -0.68
N THR A 232 -7.94 13.10 0.48
CA THR A 232 -8.02 13.83 1.76
C THR A 232 -6.91 13.43 2.70
N LYS A 233 -6.58 14.30 3.67
CA LYS A 233 -5.58 13.99 4.69
C LYS A 233 -6.20 13.06 5.74
N THR A 234 -5.60 11.88 5.90
CA THR A 234 -5.97 10.87 6.90
C THR A 234 -4.87 10.77 7.94
N PRO A 235 -5.17 10.84 9.24
CA PRO A 235 -4.18 10.69 10.29
C PRO A 235 -3.56 9.29 10.29
N ILE A 236 -2.25 9.21 10.58
CA ILE A 236 -1.57 7.92 10.82
C ILE A 236 -1.29 7.68 12.30
N THR A 237 -1.39 8.73 13.13
CA THR A 237 -1.30 8.65 14.59
C THR A 237 -2.57 9.18 15.26
N GLN A 238 -2.88 8.73 16.47
CA GLN A 238 -4.11 9.09 17.19
C GLN A 238 -4.19 10.59 17.56
N ASN A 239 -3.04 11.27 17.68
CA ASN A 239 -2.94 12.67 18.12
C ASN A 239 -2.25 13.59 17.10
N ASP A 240 -2.15 13.18 15.83
CA ASP A 240 -1.43 13.92 14.79
C ASP A 240 0.04 14.28 15.14
N ASN A 241 0.64 13.54 16.08
CA ASN A 241 2.04 13.71 16.48
C ASN A 241 2.91 12.66 15.77
N VAL A 242 4.10 13.05 15.33
CA VAL A 242 5.08 12.18 14.64
C VAL A 242 5.45 10.97 15.51
N GLY A 243 5.64 11.16 16.82
CA GLY A 243 5.92 10.07 17.78
C GLY A 243 4.68 9.43 18.42
N GLY A 244 3.47 9.76 17.96
CA GLY A 244 2.23 9.30 18.58
C GLY A 244 1.95 7.82 18.38
N LYS A 245 1.03 7.27 19.20
CA LYS A 245 0.47 5.94 18.97
C LYS A 245 -0.19 5.87 17.60
N CYS A 246 0.00 4.75 16.90
CA CYS A 246 -0.62 4.56 15.59
C CYS A 246 -2.13 4.52 15.71
N VAL A 247 -2.83 4.97 14.68
CA VAL A 247 -4.28 4.79 14.58
C VAL A 247 -4.64 3.30 14.66
N ASP A 248 -5.79 3.00 15.24
CA ASP A 248 -6.22 1.61 15.40
C ASP A 248 -6.41 0.93 14.05
N LYS A 249 -6.07 -0.35 13.99
CA LYS A 249 -6.34 -1.18 12.82
C LYS A 249 -7.85 -1.31 12.66
N THR A 250 -8.40 -0.73 11.62
CA THR A 250 -9.78 -1.01 11.19
C THR A 250 -9.84 -2.28 10.35
N ALA A 251 -10.89 -3.07 10.52
CA ALA A 251 -11.23 -4.13 9.58
C ALA A 251 -11.46 -3.53 8.18
N ASN A 252 -11.07 -4.28 7.15
CA ASN A 252 -11.30 -3.90 5.76
C ASN A 252 -12.66 -4.48 5.33
N PRO A 253 -13.69 -3.66 5.06
CA PRO A 253 -14.96 -4.16 4.55
C PRO A 253 -14.80 -4.61 3.10
N HIS A 254 -15.35 -5.77 2.73
CA HIS A 254 -15.44 -6.26 1.34
C HIS A 254 -14.14 -6.14 0.53
N LEU A 255 -12.99 -6.52 1.12
CA LEU A 255 -11.65 -6.44 0.52
C LEU A 255 -11.13 -5.02 0.23
N ILE A 256 -11.82 -3.97 0.67
CA ILE A 256 -11.39 -2.58 0.48
C ILE A 256 -10.36 -2.20 1.55
N ILE A 257 -9.13 -1.95 1.13
CA ILE A 257 -8.09 -1.37 1.98
C ILE A 257 -8.47 0.06 2.38
N THR A 258 -8.83 0.29 3.65
CA THR A 258 -9.29 1.61 4.09
C THR A 258 -8.15 2.61 4.27
N ALA A 259 -8.47 3.91 4.24
CA ALA A 259 -7.51 4.97 4.54
C ALA A 259 -6.85 4.79 5.93
N LYS A 260 -7.62 4.37 6.94
CA LYS A 260 -7.11 4.06 8.28
C LYS A 260 -6.20 2.82 8.30
N SER A 261 -6.54 1.77 7.53
CA SER A 261 -5.72 0.56 7.40
C SER A 261 -4.34 0.87 6.84
N ILE A 262 -4.26 1.75 5.84
CA ILE A 262 -2.99 2.25 5.29
C ILE A 262 -2.25 3.08 6.33
N GLY A 263 -2.95 4.02 6.99
CA GLY A 263 -2.34 4.86 8.02
C GLY A 263 -1.70 4.05 9.14
N HIS A 264 -2.41 3.04 9.63
CA HIS A 264 -1.89 2.09 10.62
C HIS A 264 -0.66 1.34 10.10
N ALA A 265 -0.72 0.78 8.88
CA ALA A 265 0.39 0.00 8.32
C ALA A 265 1.65 0.85 8.11
N VAL A 266 1.51 2.07 7.56
CA VAL A 266 2.63 3.01 7.38
C VAL A 266 3.20 3.44 8.73
N CYS A 267 2.36 3.73 9.72
CA CYS A 267 2.82 4.12 11.05
C CYS A 267 3.62 3.01 11.75
N GLU A 268 3.16 1.75 11.66
CA GLU A 268 3.87 0.60 12.24
C GLU A 268 5.17 0.27 11.48
N ALA A 269 5.18 0.41 10.15
CA ALA A 269 6.39 0.25 9.34
C ALA A 269 7.43 1.33 9.61
N ARG A 270 7.02 2.59 9.81
CA ARG A 270 7.92 3.69 10.15
C ARG A 270 8.66 3.47 11.47
N LYS A 271 8.03 2.82 12.45
CA LYS A 271 8.68 2.49 13.73
C LYS A 271 9.75 1.39 13.59
N VAL A 272 9.84 0.75 12.43
CA VAL A 272 10.85 -0.27 12.18
C VAL A 272 12.14 0.39 11.73
N GLU A 273 13.13 0.36 12.61
CA GLU A 273 14.51 0.65 12.26
C GLU A 273 15.26 -0.67 12.04
N LEU A 274 15.76 -0.87 10.81
CA LEU A 274 16.66 -1.97 10.45
C LEU A 274 18.07 -1.42 10.33
N ILE A 275 18.87 -1.67 11.37
CA ILE A 275 20.29 -1.31 11.37
C ILE A 275 21.01 -2.28 10.43
N GLN A 276 21.92 -1.74 9.63
CA GLN A 276 22.77 -2.52 8.75
C GLN A 276 24.06 -2.79 9.50
N GLU A 277 24.26 -4.02 9.94
CA GLU A 277 25.47 -4.37 10.65
C GLU A 277 26.70 -4.28 9.75
N TRP A 278 27.84 -3.91 10.33
CA TRP A 278 29.08 -3.75 9.59
C TRP A 278 29.65 -5.10 9.14
N ARG A 279 30.22 -5.14 7.94
CA ARG A 279 31.01 -6.28 7.48
C ARG A 279 32.43 -6.10 7.98
N HIS A 280 32.83 -6.89 8.96
CA HIS A 280 34.15 -6.80 9.59
C HIS A 280 35.30 -7.13 8.63
N THR A 281 35.00 -7.85 7.53
CA THR A 281 35.93 -8.07 6.42
C THR A 281 36.25 -6.80 5.60
N GLN A 282 35.43 -5.75 5.74
CA GLN A 282 35.58 -4.48 5.02
C GLN A 282 36.16 -3.36 5.90
N LEU A 283 36.34 -3.61 7.19
CA LEU A 283 36.96 -2.66 8.11
C LEU A 283 38.47 -2.63 7.94
N SER A 284 39.06 -1.45 8.04
CA SER A 284 40.50 -1.29 8.16
C SER A 284 41.00 -1.87 9.48
N THR A 285 42.31 -2.15 9.54
CA THR A 285 42.94 -2.64 10.78
C THR A 285 42.72 -1.68 11.95
N GLU A 286 42.75 -0.37 11.71
CA GLU A 286 42.55 0.61 12.77
C GLU A 286 41.08 0.64 13.24
N GLU A 287 40.12 0.51 12.33
CA GLU A 287 38.71 0.36 12.70
C GLU A 287 38.49 -0.91 13.53
N LEU A 288 39.08 -2.05 13.15
CA LEU A 288 39.00 -3.29 13.92
C LEU A 288 39.65 -3.18 15.30
N ILE A 289 40.77 -2.47 15.43
CA ILE A 289 41.44 -2.25 16.72
C ILE A 289 40.54 -1.43 17.67
N ASN A 290 39.77 -0.49 17.13
CA ASN A 290 38.89 0.38 17.93
C ASN A 290 37.46 -0.19 18.08
N ASP A 291 37.15 -1.32 17.44
CA ASP A 291 35.85 -1.96 17.54
C ASP A 291 35.71 -2.76 18.86
N THR A 292 34.68 -2.47 19.63
CA THR A 292 34.48 -3.06 20.96
C THR A 292 34.13 -4.55 20.91
N ILE A 293 33.48 -5.00 19.83
CA ILE A 293 33.13 -6.42 19.63
C ILE A 293 34.41 -7.19 19.28
N ALA A 294 35.23 -6.66 18.37
CA ALA A 294 36.53 -7.20 18.04
C ALA A 294 37.46 -7.27 19.26
N GLN A 295 37.52 -6.23 20.08
CA GLN A 295 38.28 -6.25 21.35
C GLN A 295 37.81 -7.35 22.29
N THR A 296 36.48 -7.51 22.44
CA THR A 296 35.84 -8.54 23.25
C THR A 296 36.24 -9.95 22.80
N TYR A 297 36.07 -10.27 21.52
CA TYR A 297 36.42 -11.59 20.99
C TYR A 297 37.93 -11.82 20.95
N ALA A 298 38.74 -10.79 20.70
CA ALA A 298 40.19 -10.91 20.70
C ALA A 298 40.73 -11.23 22.10
N GLN A 299 40.18 -10.62 23.16
CA GLN A 299 40.51 -10.98 24.54
C GLN A 299 40.18 -12.44 24.82
N LEU A 300 39.00 -12.90 24.41
CA LEU A 300 38.59 -14.30 24.58
C LEU A 300 39.54 -15.27 23.85
N ILE A 301 39.98 -14.92 22.63
CA ILE A 301 40.87 -15.76 21.82
C ILE A 301 42.30 -15.78 22.38
N VAL A 302 42.84 -14.63 22.79
CA VAL A 302 44.23 -14.51 23.24
C VAL A 302 44.41 -14.97 24.69
N HIS A 303 43.47 -14.66 25.56
CA HIS A 303 43.61 -14.86 27.00
C HIS A 303 42.71 -15.97 27.56
N LEU A 304 41.80 -16.53 26.76
CA LEU A 304 40.82 -17.55 27.17
C LEU A 304 39.92 -17.11 28.34
N ASP A 305 39.83 -15.80 28.59
CA ASP A 305 39.10 -15.20 29.72
C ASP A 305 38.65 -13.77 29.38
N MET A 306 37.60 -13.29 30.05
CA MET A 306 37.12 -11.91 29.97
C MET A 306 37.32 -11.22 31.32
N LYS A 307 38.52 -10.66 31.56
CA LYS A 307 38.79 -9.94 32.80
C LYS A 307 38.11 -8.56 32.80
N ALA A 308 37.38 -8.27 33.88
CA ALA A 308 36.87 -6.93 34.12
C ALA A 308 38.03 -5.96 34.45
N GLY A 309 37.96 -4.72 33.96
CA GLY A 309 38.95 -3.67 34.26
C GLY A 309 40.25 -3.74 33.44
N VAL A 310 40.27 -4.45 32.31
CA VAL A 310 41.38 -4.39 31.35
C VAL A 310 41.44 -3.00 30.72
N ASP A 311 42.63 -2.40 30.69
CA ASP A 311 42.82 -1.06 30.12
C ASP A 311 42.68 -1.06 28.59
N GLU A 312 42.36 0.10 28.03
CA GLU A 312 42.11 0.28 26.59
C GLU A 312 43.31 -0.15 25.71
N ASN A 313 44.55 0.08 26.17
CA ASN A 313 45.73 -0.31 25.39
C ASN A 313 45.87 -1.84 25.32
N SER A 314 45.58 -2.53 26.44
CA SER A 314 45.55 -3.99 26.49
C SER A 314 44.44 -4.58 25.61
N LEU A 315 43.25 -3.96 25.56
CA LEU A 315 42.18 -4.37 24.63
C LEU A 315 42.60 -4.23 23.17
N LYS A 316 43.19 -3.10 22.80
CA LYS A 316 43.71 -2.85 21.44
C LYS A 316 44.86 -3.79 21.08
N ALA A 317 45.76 -4.10 22.02
CA ALA A 317 46.85 -5.05 21.82
C ALA A 317 46.37 -6.48 21.59
N ALA A 318 45.29 -6.89 22.28
CA ALA A 318 44.69 -8.19 22.05
C ALA A 318 44.12 -8.33 20.64
N VAL A 319 43.61 -7.27 20.02
CA VAL A 319 43.19 -7.29 18.60
C VAL A 319 44.39 -7.38 17.64
N ARG A 320 45.50 -6.70 17.95
CA ARG A 320 46.71 -6.71 17.10
C ARG A 320 47.37 -8.09 17.01
N THR A 321 47.39 -8.83 18.12
CA THR A 321 48.01 -10.15 18.24
C THR A 321 47.53 -11.16 17.18
N PRO A 322 46.22 -11.48 17.06
CA PRO A 322 45.71 -12.37 16.04
C PRO A 322 45.86 -11.81 14.61
N LEU A 323 45.94 -10.49 14.44
CA LEU A 323 46.17 -9.85 13.15
C LEU A 323 47.65 -9.84 12.72
N GLY A 324 48.58 -10.29 13.59
CA GLY A 324 50.02 -10.30 13.32
C GLY A 324 50.63 -8.90 13.26
N LYS A 325 50.14 -7.98 14.12
CA LYS A 325 50.56 -6.58 14.22
C LYS A 325 51.25 -6.27 15.53
#